data_AF-A0A6J1PEE4-F1
#
_entry.id   AF-A0A6J1PEE4-F1
#
_cell.length_a   1.000
_cell.length_b   1.000
_cell.length_c   1.000
_cell.angle_alpha   90.00
_cell.angle_beta   90.00
_cell.angle_gamma   90.00
#
_symmetry.space_group_name_H-M   'P 1'
#
loop_
_entity.id
_entity.type
_entity.pdbx_description
1 polymer ?
#
loop_
_entity_poly.entity_id
_entity_poly.type
_entity_poly.pdbx_seq_one_letter_code
_entity_poly.pdbx_strand_id
1 'polypeptide(L)'
;MCNFRALIVFLSITFGVLIPSIHSFIRIYGDIMLMIDNLQFTLPAITCTIRIIIFWWKKEAIIPIIDMVAEDWRKLKNAQERNIMIRKAQSARLLIMCAYCIMTVGCLFIIVLPGFGMSIRLTPNITDPGRLVPLQTHYIYDVSKRPQYELTYISQAIYIVLAVMSYTGIDHFLGLLVFHISGQLDILKDRLTHLDKYINSHDMLRTCVARHICLLRFDIYEKYVIYMKSIQQNNVKKQHSNI
;
A
#
# COMPACT_ATOMS: atom_id res chain seq x y z
N MET A 1 -7.67 5.50 -18.54
CA MET A 1 -8.50 5.88 -17.37
C MET A 1 -7.88 5.46 -16.02
N CYS A 2 -7.42 4.22 -15.82
CA CYS A 2 -6.82 3.78 -14.54
C CYS A 2 -5.59 4.59 -14.09
N ASN A 3 -4.63 4.84 -15.00
CA ASN A 3 -3.42 5.63 -14.69
C ASN A 3 -3.75 7.07 -14.26
N PHE A 4 -4.80 7.67 -14.81
CA PHE A 4 -5.20 9.04 -14.46
C PHE A 4 -5.81 9.11 -13.05
N ARG A 5 -6.62 8.13 -12.67
CA ARG A 5 -7.16 8.02 -11.31
C ARG A 5 -6.03 7.84 -10.28
N ALA A 6 -5.07 6.95 -10.56
CA ALA A 6 -3.90 6.77 -9.71
C ALA A 6 -3.07 8.05 -9.58
N LEU A 7 -2.92 8.81 -10.67
CA LEU A 7 -2.24 10.11 -10.65
C LEU A 7 -2.92 11.09 -9.71
N ILE A 8 -4.24 11.23 -9.83
CA ILE A 8 -5.02 12.15 -9.01
C ILE A 8 -4.87 11.80 -7.53
N VAL A 9 -5.00 10.52 -7.17
CA VAL A 9 -4.85 10.07 -5.78
C VAL A 9 -3.44 10.36 -5.26
N PHE A 10 -2.41 10.05 -6.05
CA PHE A 10 -1.02 10.33 -5.70
C PHE A 10 -0.76 11.82 -5.46
N LEU A 11 -1.22 12.68 -6.37
CA LEU A 11 -1.06 14.14 -6.23
C LEU A 11 -1.86 14.65 -5.02
N SER A 12 -3.08 14.15 -4.82
CA SER A 12 -3.93 14.55 -3.68
C SER A 12 -3.28 14.23 -2.35
N ILE A 13 -2.69 13.04 -2.19
CA ILE A 13 -1.98 12.64 -0.95
C ILE A 13 -0.70 13.47 -0.78
N THR A 14 0.04 13.71 -1.86
CA THR A 14 1.32 14.44 -1.81
C THR A 14 1.11 15.89 -1.40
N PHE A 15 0.21 16.61 -2.08
CA PHE A 15 -0.06 18.02 -1.81
C PHE A 15 -0.97 18.23 -0.60
N GLY A 16 -1.93 17.33 -0.37
CA GLY A 16 -2.93 17.47 0.68
C GLY A 16 -2.48 16.98 2.06
N VAL A 17 -1.53 16.04 2.12
CA VAL A 17 -1.06 15.44 3.38
C VAL A 17 0.45 15.59 3.53
N LEU A 18 1.24 15.07 2.58
CA LEU A 18 2.68 14.91 2.77
C LEU A 18 3.42 16.25 2.90
N ILE A 19 3.22 17.18 1.97
CA ILE A 19 3.88 18.49 1.99
C ILE A 19 3.49 19.31 3.24
N PRO A 20 2.19 19.46 3.58
CA PRO A 20 1.78 20.13 4.81
C PRO A 20 2.39 19.50 6.08
N SER A 21 2.47 18.18 6.13
CA SER A 21 3.05 17.46 7.27
C SER A 21 4.55 17.69 7.41
N ILE A 22 5.32 17.65 6.30
CA ILE A 22 6.76 17.96 6.32
C ILE A 22 7.00 19.43 6.70
N HIS A 23 6.23 20.36 6.14
CA HIS A 23 6.33 21.78 6.51
C HIS A 23 6.05 21.99 8.00
N SER A 24 5.01 21.33 8.53
CA SER A 24 4.69 21.38 9.95
C SER A 24 5.81 20.80 10.81
N PHE A 25 6.44 19.70 10.39
CA PHE A 25 7.56 19.08 11.09
C PHE A 25 8.77 20.02 11.22
N ILE A 26 9.11 20.73 10.15
CA ILE A 26 10.21 21.70 10.15
C ILE A 26 9.92 22.87 11.11
N ARG A 27 8.67 23.33 11.21
CA ARG A 27 8.31 24.45 12.09
C ARG A 27 8.31 24.13 13.57
N ILE A 28 7.90 22.92 13.94
CA ILE A 28 7.87 22.47 15.34
C ILE A 28 9.22 21.90 15.79
N TYR A 29 10.26 22.05 14.97
CA TYR A 29 11.60 21.56 15.26
C TYR A 29 12.13 22.15 16.58
N GLY A 30 12.56 21.27 17.48
CA GLY A 30 13.04 21.63 18.81
C GLY A 30 12.09 21.22 19.94
N ASP A 31 10.79 21.04 19.65
CA ASP A 31 9.84 20.44 20.59
C ASP A 31 9.67 18.94 20.28
N ILE A 32 10.38 18.10 21.04
CA ILE A 32 10.42 16.65 20.83
C ILE A 32 9.01 16.04 20.87
N MET A 33 8.14 16.53 21.74
CA MET A 33 6.82 15.94 21.91
C MET A 33 5.93 16.24 20.71
N LEU A 34 5.92 17.48 20.23
CA LEU A 34 5.18 17.86 19.01
C LEU A 34 5.76 17.19 17.76
N MET A 35 7.09 17.02 17.71
CA MET A 35 7.75 16.30 16.62
C MET A 35 7.33 14.83 16.57
N ILE A 36 7.28 14.15 17.72
CA ILE A 36 6.81 12.76 17.81
C ILE A 36 5.35 12.66 17.37
N ASP A 37 4.47 13.53 17.87
CA ASP A 37 3.05 13.58 17.47
C ASP A 37 2.90 13.75 15.95
N ASN A 38 3.65 14.67 15.34
CA ASN A 38 3.62 14.87 13.89
C ASN A 38 4.16 13.66 13.11
N LEU A 39 5.27 13.05 13.56
CA LEU A 39 5.88 11.90 12.90
C LEU A 39 4.94 10.69 12.81
N GLN A 40 4.05 10.51 13.78
CA GLN A 40 3.03 9.44 13.75
C GLN A 40 2.14 9.51 12.50
N PHE A 41 1.95 10.69 11.92
CA PHE A 41 1.17 10.87 10.69
C PHE A 41 2.06 11.02 9.44
N THR A 42 3.20 11.71 9.59
CA THR A 42 4.13 11.97 8.49
C THR A 42 4.76 10.68 7.95
N LEU A 43 5.17 9.77 8.84
CA LEU A 43 5.80 8.50 8.42
C LEU A 43 4.84 7.62 7.61
N PRO A 44 3.59 7.34 8.05
CA PRO A 44 2.62 6.64 7.21
C PRO A 44 2.34 7.31 5.87
N ALA A 45 2.28 8.65 5.81
CA ALA A 45 2.08 9.38 4.56
C ALA A 45 3.27 9.19 3.59
N ILE A 46 4.50 9.25 4.09
CA ILE A 46 5.72 8.93 3.32
C ILE A 46 5.65 7.49 2.81
N THR A 47 5.40 6.53 3.69
CA THR A 47 5.29 5.11 3.34
C THR A 47 4.21 4.86 2.30
N CYS A 48 3.03 5.47 2.44
CA CYS A 48 1.95 5.38 1.46
C CYS A 48 2.38 5.90 0.08
N THR A 49 3.02 7.07 0.05
CA THR A 49 3.48 7.72 -1.19
C THR A 49 4.51 6.84 -1.91
N ILE A 50 5.51 6.34 -1.19
CA ILE A 50 6.52 5.42 -1.72
C ILE A 50 5.87 4.14 -2.26
N ARG A 51 4.94 3.54 -1.49
CA ARG A 51 4.24 2.32 -1.90
C ARG A 51 3.41 2.51 -3.16
N ILE A 52 2.70 3.63 -3.32
CA ILE A 52 1.95 3.95 -4.54
C ILE A 52 2.91 4.03 -5.74
N ILE A 53 4.05 4.71 -5.60
CA ILE A 53 5.07 4.80 -6.66
C ILE A 53 5.58 3.41 -7.05
N ILE A 54 5.93 2.57 -6.05
CA ILE A 54 6.41 1.20 -6.28
C ILE A 54 5.36 0.37 -7.01
N PHE A 55 4.11 0.36 -6.52
CA PHE A 55 3.02 -0.40 -7.14
C PHE A 55 2.71 0.05 -8.56
N TRP A 56 2.77 1.35 -8.81
CA TRP A 56 2.56 1.89 -10.13
C TRP A 56 3.70 1.49 -11.07
N TRP A 57 4.95 1.67 -10.67
CA TRP A 57 6.10 1.30 -11.50
C TRP A 57 6.13 -0.21 -11.76
N LYS A 58 5.83 -1.03 -10.76
CA LYS A 58 5.86 -2.50 -10.85
C LYS A 58 4.55 -3.12 -11.33
N LYS A 59 3.57 -2.33 -11.80
CA LYS A 59 2.25 -2.84 -12.20
C LYS A 59 2.31 -3.99 -13.22
N GLU A 60 3.24 -3.92 -14.18
CA GLU A 60 3.41 -4.96 -15.21
C GLU A 60 3.93 -6.28 -14.63
N ALA A 61 4.62 -6.24 -13.48
CA ALA A 61 5.02 -7.43 -12.74
C ALA A 61 3.92 -7.92 -11.79
N ILE A 62 3.02 -7.04 -11.34
CA ILE A 62 1.90 -7.38 -10.45
C ILE A 62 0.76 -8.07 -11.20
N ILE A 63 0.46 -7.67 -12.44
CA ILE A 63 -0.57 -8.28 -13.29
C ILE A 63 -0.42 -9.82 -13.39
N PRO A 64 0.74 -10.38 -13.81
CA PRO A 64 0.88 -11.82 -13.92
C PRO A 64 0.80 -12.54 -12.56
N ILE A 65 1.12 -11.86 -11.45
CA ILE A 65 0.93 -12.41 -10.10
C ILE A 65 -0.55 -12.58 -9.80
N ILE A 66 -1.38 -11.58 -10.12
CA ILE A 66 -2.83 -11.63 -9.95
C ILE A 66 -3.42 -12.74 -10.82
N ASP A 67 -3.03 -12.80 -12.10
CA ASP A 67 -3.51 -13.83 -13.03
C ASP A 67 -3.15 -15.24 -12.55
N MET A 68 -1.93 -15.41 -12.04
CA MET A 68 -1.48 -16.67 -11.46
C MET A 68 -2.31 -17.07 -10.23
N VAL A 69 -2.61 -16.12 -9.33
CA VAL A 69 -3.49 -16.38 -8.17
C VAL A 69 -4.87 -16.79 -8.66
N ALA A 70 -5.45 -16.07 -9.62
CA ALA A 70 -6.76 -16.38 -10.18
C ALA A 70 -6.79 -17.77 -10.83
N GLU A 71 -5.79 -18.10 -11.64
CA GLU A 71 -5.65 -19.41 -12.28
C GLU A 71 -5.47 -20.53 -11.24
N ASP A 72 -4.68 -20.27 -10.20
CA ASP A 72 -4.56 -21.19 -9.07
C ASP A 72 -5.89 -21.40 -8.36
N TRP A 73 -6.83 -20.45 -8.32
CA TRP A 73 -8.16 -20.71 -7.76
C TRP A 73 -9.05 -21.52 -8.70
N ARG A 74 -8.87 -21.39 -10.02
CA ARG A 74 -9.64 -22.12 -11.05
C ARG A 74 -9.23 -23.59 -11.22
N LYS A 75 -7.96 -23.91 -11.03
CA LYS A 75 -7.45 -25.29 -11.19
C LYS A 75 -8.23 -26.29 -10.34
N LEU A 76 -8.56 -27.45 -10.93
CA LEU A 76 -9.14 -28.56 -10.19
C LEU A 76 -8.18 -28.99 -9.06
N LYS A 77 -8.70 -29.11 -7.84
CA LYS A 77 -7.96 -29.53 -6.65
C LYS A 77 -8.71 -30.62 -5.93
N ASN A 78 -7.97 -31.48 -5.25
CA ASN A 78 -8.59 -32.40 -4.30
C ASN A 78 -9.21 -31.63 -3.12
N ALA A 79 -10.10 -32.28 -2.38
CA ALA A 79 -10.84 -31.63 -1.29
C ALA A 79 -9.91 -31.06 -0.19
N GLN A 80 -8.82 -31.77 0.11
CA GLN A 80 -7.85 -31.38 1.13
C GLN A 80 -7.10 -30.09 0.75
N GLU A 81 -6.58 -30.00 -0.46
CA GLU A 81 -5.89 -28.83 -0.99
C GLU A 81 -6.80 -27.60 -1.06
N ARG A 82 -8.04 -27.81 -1.49
CA ARG A 82 -9.04 -26.74 -1.51
C ARG A 82 -9.33 -26.24 -0.09
N ASN A 83 -9.43 -27.14 0.88
CA ASN A 83 -9.65 -26.78 2.28
C ASN A 83 -8.47 -25.95 2.84
N ILE A 84 -7.22 -26.37 2.58
CA ILE A 84 -6.02 -25.62 2.98
C ILE A 84 -6.06 -24.17 2.44
N MET A 85 -6.35 -24.00 1.15
CA MET A 85 -6.45 -22.67 0.52
C MET A 85 -7.57 -21.82 1.13
N ILE A 86 -8.76 -22.40 1.34
CA ILE A 86 -9.90 -21.70 1.94
C ILE A 86 -9.57 -21.25 3.36
N ARG A 87 -8.97 -22.12 4.17
CA ARG A 87 -8.58 -21.81 5.55
C ARG A 87 -7.61 -20.64 5.60
N LYS A 88 -6.57 -20.65 4.75
CA LYS A 88 -5.60 -19.54 4.66
C LYS A 88 -6.27 -18.24 4.22
N ALA A 89 -7.16 -18.29 3.22
CA ALA A 89 -7.90 -17.13 2.76
C ALA A 89 -8.86 -16.58 3.84
N GLN A 90 -9.50 -17.44 4.65
CA GLN A 90 -10.33 -17.04 5.77
C GLN A 90 -9.51 -16.37 6.88
N SER A 91 -8.36 -16.93 7.26
CA SER A 91 -7.45 -16.31 8.22
C SER A 91 -6.97 -14.94 7.73
N ALA A 92 -6.59 -14.84 6.45
CA ALA A 92 -6.20 -13.56 5.83
C ALA A 92 -7.32 -12.53 5.92
N ARG A 93 -8.55 -12.91 5.52
CA ARG A 93 -9.71 -12.03 5.57
C ARG A 93 -10.05 -11.59 6.99
N LEU A 94 -9.95 -12.48 7.97
CA LEU A 94 -10.21 -12.13 9.38
C LEU A 94 -9.20 -11.10 9.88
N LEU A 95 -7.90 -11.33 9.66
CA LEU A 95 -6.85 -10.40 10.07
C LEU A 95 -7.01 -9.03 9.38
N ILE A 96 -7.29 -9.04 8.08
CA ILE A 96 -7.56 -7.84 7.29
C ILE A 96 -8.78 -7.09 7.82
N MET A 97 -9.89 -7.77 8.11
CA MET A 97 -11.10 -7.15 8.65
C MET A 97 -10.85 -6.51 10.01
N CYS A 98 -10.15 -7.21 10.92
CA CYS A 98 -9.79 -6.66 12.23
C CYS A 98 -8.93 -5.39 12.08
N ALA A 99 -7.91 -5.42 11.24
CA ALA A 99 -7.06 -4.26 10.97
C ALA A 99 -7.86 -3.08 10.37
N TYR A 100 -8.78 -3.37 9.45
CA TYR A 100 -9.64 -2.36 8.83
C TYR A 100 -10.60 -1.71 9.83
N CYS A 101 -11.19 -2.49 10.75
CA CYS A 101 -12.03 -1.97 11.82
C CYS A 101 -11.26 -0.99 12.72
N ILE A 102 -10.07 -1.38 13.19
CA ILE A 102 -9.23 -0.54 14.06
C ILE A 102 -8.87 0.77 13.34
N MET A 103 -8.44 0.69 12.08
CA MET A 103 -8.03 1.85 11.31
C MET A 103 -9.20 2.76 10.95
N THR A 104 -10.39 2.21 10.71
CA THR A 104 -11.61 2.98 10.51
C THR A 104 -11.98 3.77 11.77
N VAL A 105 -11.93 3.13 12.94
CA VAL A 105 -12.18 3.81 14.22
C VAL A 105 -11.16 4.94 14.46
N GLY A 106 -9.87 4.69 14.21
CA GLY A 106 -8.84 5.72 14.30
C GLY A 106 -9.07 6.89 13.35
N CYS A 107 -9.42 6.60 12.09
CA CYS A 107 -9.75 7.61 11.07
C CYS A 107 -10.98 8.44 11.47
N LEU A 108 -12.02 7.79 12.00
CA LEU A 108 -13.21 8.47 12.52
C LEU A 108 -12.86 9.41 13.67
N PHE A 109 -12.02 8.99 14.61
CA PHE A 109 -11.58 9.87 15.68
C PHE A 109 -10.86 11.10 15.11
N ILE A 110 -9.86 10.90 14.22
CA ILE A 110 -9.08 12.00 13.60
C ILE A 110 -9.98 13.01 12.88
N ILE A 111 -11.04 12.55 12.21
CA ILE A 111 -11.93 13.41 11.42
C ILE A 111 -13.08 13.99 12.25
N VAL A 112 -13.60 13.29 13.26
CA VAL A 112 -14.85 13.69 13.94
C VAL A 112 -14.57 14.51 15.20
N LEU A 113 -13.58 14.12 16.02
CA LEU A 113 -13.31 14.80 17.30
C LEU A 113 -12.95 16.28 17.13
N PRO A 114 -12.11 16.69 16.15
CA PRO A 114 -11.81 18.12 15.92
C PRO A 114 -13.04 18.96 15.61
N GLY A 115 -14.05 18.38 14.93
CA GLY A 115 -15.32 19.04 14.61
C GLY A 115 -16.18 19.32 15.85
N PHE A 116 -15.96 18.56 16.93
CA PHE A 116 -16.56 18.80 18.25
C PHE A 116 -15.66 19.64 19.18
N GLY A 117 -14.55 20.19 18.68
CA GLY A 117 -13.62 20.97 19.48
C GLY A 117 -12.68 20.13 20.36
N MET A 118 -12.59 18.82 20.14
CA MET A 118 -11.69 17.92 20.86
C MET A 118 -10.46 17.61 20.00
N SER A 119 -9.26 17.85 20.53
CA SER A 119 -8.01 17.47 19.84
C SER A 119 -7.54 16.08 20.28
N ILE A 120 -7.20 15.23 19.30
CA ILE A 120 -6.45 13.99 19.54
C ILE A 120 -4.95 14.24 19.52
N ARG A 121 -4.53 15.28 18.78
CA ARG A 121 -3.13 15.64 18.63
C ARG A 121 -2.70 16.49 19.80
N LEU A 122 -1.42 16.42 20.13
CA LEU A 122 -0.84 17.35 21.09
C LEU A 122 -0.90 18.77 20.52
N THR A 123 -1.77 19.60 21.06
CA THR A 123 -1.80 21.02 20.75
C THR A 123 -0.67 21.72 21.50
N PRO A 124 0.13 22.58 20.85
CA PRO A 124 1.04 23.46 21.58
C PRO A 124 0.23 24.28 22.59
N ASN A 125 0.81 24.59 23.75
CA ASN A 125 0.18 25.33 24.85
C ASN A 125 -0.03 26.82 24.50
N ILE A 126 -0.65 27.09 23.36
CA ILE A 126 -0.99 28.41 22.86
C ILE A 126 -2.42 28.72 23.32
N THR A 127 -2.56 29.80 24.07
CA THR A 127 -3.75 30.27 24.79
C THR A 127 -4.96 30.60 23.89
N ASP A 128 -4.83 30.48 22.58
CA ASP A 128 -5.93 30.61 21.62
C ASP A 128 -5.67 29.67 20.43
N PRO A 129 -6.07 28.39 20.51
CA PRO A 129 -6.01 27.53 19.36
C PRO A 129 -7.18 27.97 18.49
N GLY A 130 -6.90 28.71 17.42
CA GLY A 130 -7.87 28.85 16.34
C GLY A 130 -8.51 27.49 16.00
N ARG A 131 -9.69 27.50 15.37
CA ARG A 131 -10.53 26.31 15.16
C ARG A 131 -9.72 25.05 14.79
N LEU A 132 -9.96 23.95 15.50
CA LEU A 132 -9.25 22.68 15.29
C LEU A 132 -9.55 22.10 13.90
N VAL A 133 -8.54 21.52 13.26
CA VAL A 133 -8.65 20.80 12.00
C VAL A 133 -8.05 19.40 12.14
N PRO A 134 -8.47 18.40 11.33
CA PRO A 134 -7.98 17.02 11.43
C PRO A 134 -6.46 16.89 11.41
N LEU A 135 -5.78 17.65 10.54
CA LEU A 135 -4.33 17.74 10.48
C LEU A 135 -3.89 19.16 10.81
N GLN A 136 -3.48 19.37 12.06
CA GLN A 136 -2.87 20.63 12.51
C GLN A 136 -1.57 20.87 11.70
N THR A 137 -1.67 21.72 10.69
CA THR A 137 -0.62 22.06 9.73
C THR A 137 -0.67 23.56 9.45
N HIS A 138 0.47 24.14 9.08
CA HIS A 138 0.57 25.57 8.82
C HIS A 138 0.31 25.85 7.34
N TYR A 139 -0.81 26.50 7.05
CA TYR A 139 -1.18 26.96 5.71
C TYR A 139 -0.70 28.39 5.45
N ILE A 140 -0.50 28.73 4.17
CA ILE A 140 -0.06 30.08 3.72
C ILE A 140 -1.22 31.10 3.80
N TYR A 141 -2.46 30.63 3.94
CA TYR A 141 -3.67 31.44 4.09
C TYR A 141 -4.27 31.26 5.49
N ASP A 142 -5.09 32.24 5.91
CA ASP A 142 -5.77 32.23 7.20
C ASP A 142 -6.93 31.23 7.21
N VAL A 143 -6.69 30.06 7.81
CA VAL A 143 -7.66 28.96 7.93
C VAL A 143 -8.76 29.27 8.95
N SER A 144 -8.56 30.23 9.85
CA SER A 144 -9.52 30.52 10.93
C SER A 144 -10.78 31.24 10.41
N LYS A 145 -10.70 31.83 9.21
CA LYS A 145 -11.80 32.59 8.58
C LYS A 145 -12.79 31.67 7.87
N ARG A 146 -14.06 32.09 7.86
CA ARG A 146 -15.09 31.49 7.00
C ARG A 146 -15.06 32.16 5.62
N PRO A 147 -15.21 31.38 4.52
CA PRO A 147 -15.50 29.94 4.43
C PRO A 147 -14.25 29.02 4.39
N GLN A 148 -13.05 29.58 4.47
CA GLN A 148 -11.78 28.86 4.30
C GLN A 148 -11.64 27.68 5.25
N TYR A 149 -12.00 27.85 6.52
CA TYR A 149 -12.00 26.79 7.53
C TYR A 149 -12.74 25.53 7.06
N GLU A 150 -14.01 25.69 6.65
CA GLU A 150 -14.89 24.57 6.30
C GLU A 150 -14.36 23.83 5.06
N LEU A 151 -13.84 24.58 4.07
CA LEU A 151 -13.22 24.02 2.88
C LEU A 151 -11.94 23.25 3.22
N THR A 152 -11.07 23.81 4.06
CA THR A 152 -9.85 23.13 4.52
C THR A 152 -10.20 21.86 5.26
N TYR A 153 -11.18 21.91 6.18
CA TYR A 153 -11.62 20.74 6.94
C TYR A 153 -12.10 19.60 6.05
N ILE A 154 -13.02 19.90 5.11
CA ILE A 154 -13.56 18.91 4.17
C ILE A 154 -12.44 18.36 3.29
N SER A 155 -11.55 19.22 2.79
CA SER A 155 -10.43 18.78 1.96
C SER A 155 -9.47 17.84 2.71
N GLN A 156 -9.11 18.16 3.95
CA GLN A 156 -8.28 17.31 4.80
C GLN A 156 -8.95 15.96 5.07
N ALA A 157 -10.24 15.95 5.39
CA ALA A 157 -10.99 14.72 5.59
C ALA A 157 -10.94 13.82 4.34
N ILE A 158 -11.15 14.39 3.15
CA ILE A 158 -11.03 13.67 1.88
C ILE A 158 -9.61 13.12 1.70
N TYR A 159 -8.57 13.93 1.91
CA TYR A 159 -7.20 13.49 1.71
C TYR A 159 -6.77 12.39 2.70
N ILE A 160 -7.20 12.47 3.95
CA ILE A 160 -6.96 11.44 4.97
C ILE A 160 -7.63 10.14 4.54
N VAL A 161 -8.90 10.17 4.13
CA VAL A 161 -9.62 8.98 3.63
C VAL A 161 -8.91 8.39 2.43
N LEU A 162 -8.50 9.20 1.46
CA LEU A 162 -7.75 8.73 0.28
C LEU A 162 -6.42 8.08 0.66
N ALA A 163 -5.68 8.66 1.61
CA ALA A 163 -4.42 8.11 2.11
C ALA A 163 -4.63 6.77 2.81
N VAL A 164 -5.60 6.69 3.73
CA VAL A 164 -5.94 5.45 4.46
C VAL A 164 -6.39 4.35 3.51
N MET A 165 -7.26 4.66 2.55
CA MET A 165 -7.74 3.69 1.56
C MET A 165 -6.61 3.19 0.64
N SER A 166 -5.70 4.07 0.23
CA SER A 166 -4.56 3.69 -0.61
C SER A 166 -3.57 2.82 0.16
N TYR A 167 -3.28 3.18 1.41
CA TYR A 167 -2.39 2.42 2.28
C TYR A 167 -2.95 1.01 2.56
N THR A 168 -4.21 0.94 3.01
CA THR A 168 -4.89 -0.33 3.30
C THR A 168 -5.07 -1.21 2.07
N GLY A 169 -5.41 -0.63 0.91
CA GLY A 169 -5.57 -1.40 -0.32
C GLY A 169 -4.29 -2.15 -0.72
N ILE A 170 -3.14 -1.50 -0.56
CA ILE A 170 -1.83 -2.12 -0.82
C ILE A 170 -1.54 -3.25 0.18
N ASP A 171 -1.76 -3.02 1.47
CA ASP A 171 -1.55 -4.04 2.51
C ASP A 171 -2.50 -5.23 2.37
N HIS A 172 -3.76 -4.99 2.01
CA HIS A 172 -4.73 -6.05 1.75
C HIS A 172 -4.27 -6.95 0.60
N PHE A 173 -3.82 -6.35 -0.51
CA PHE A 173 -3.30 -7.11 -1.64
C PHE A 173 -2.08 -7.95 -1.23
N LEU A 174 -1.08 -7.34 -0.57
CA LEU A 174 0.12 -8.03 -0.12
C LEU A 174 -0.20 -9.14 0.89
N GLY A 175 -1.09 -8.88 1.84
CA GLY A 175 -1.54 -9.86 2.84
C GLY A 175 -2.21 -11.07 2.19
N LEU A 176 -3.18 -10.85 1.29
CA LEU A 176 -3.84 -11.93 0.56
C LEU A 176 -2.84 -12.77 -0.24
N LEU A 177 -1.87 -12.11 -0.87
CA LEU A 177 -0.81 -12.77 -1.62
C LEU A 177 0.05 -13.66 -0.71
N VAL A 178 0.55 -13.13 0.42
CA VAL A 178 1.33 -13.88 1.44
C VAL A 178 0.58 -15.12 1.90
N PHE A 179 -0.70 -14.99 2.25
CA PHE A 179 -1.51 -16.13 2.68
C PHE A 179 -1.76 -17.14 1.55
N HIS A 180 -1.95 -16.68 0.32
CA HIS A 180 -2.07 -17.56 -0.86
C HIS A 180 -0.80 -18.40 -1.03
N ILE A 181 0.38 -17.77 -0.98
CA ILE A 181 1.67 -18.47 -1.10
C ILE A 181 1.87 -19.45 0.04
N SER A 182 1.55 -19.05 1.28
CA SER A 182 1.61 -19.94 2.43
C SER A 182 0.72 -21.17 2.24
N GLY A 183 -0.49 -21.01 1.68
CA GLY A 183 -1.35 -22.14 1.33
C GLY A 183 -0.76 -23.05 0.25
N GLN A 184 -0.14 -22.47 -0.78
CA GLN A 184 0.54 -23.24 -1.83
C GLN A 184 1.74 -24.03 -1.28
N LEU A 185 2.50 -23.47 -0.35
CA LEU A 185 3.61 -24.15 0.31
C LEU A 185 3.12 -25.29 1.21
N ASP A 186 2.01 -25.12 1.93
CA ASP A 186 1.40 -26.18 2.74
C ASP A 186 0.94 -27.36 1.86
N ILE A 187 0.33 -27.07 0.70
CA ILE A 187 -0.05 -28.10 -0.29
C ILE A 187 1.18 -28.82 -0.82
N LEU A 188 2.22 -28.08 -1.17
CA LEU A 188 3.45 -28.66 -1.67
C LEU A 188 4.11 -29.58 -0.64
N LYS A 189 4.17 -29.15 0.63
CA LYS A 189 4.67 -29.96 1.73
C LYS A 189 3.90 -31.29 1.83
N ASP A 190 2.58 -31.23 1.78
CA ASP A 190 1.71 -32.42 1.84
C ASP A 190 1.95 -33.39 0.66
N ARG A 191 2.13 -32.86 -0.56
CA ARG A 191 2.47 -33.69 -1.73
C ARG A 191 3.86 -34.31 -1.62
N LEU A 192 4.83 -33.57 -1.08
CA LEU A 192 6.19 -34.09 -0.88
C LEU A 192 6.25 -35.18 0.19
N THR A 193 5.45 -35.09 1.25
CA THR A 193 5.38 -36.15 2.26
C THR A 193 4.74 -37.44 1.74
N HIS A 194 4.03 -37.39 0.61
CA HIS A 194 3.37 -38.53 -0.05
C HIS A 194 3.94 -38.74 -1.47
N LEU A 195 5.26 -38.58 -1.61
CA LEU A 195 6.02 -38.62 -2.87
C LEU A 195 5.80 -39.91 -3.68
N ASP A 196 5.51 -41.03 -3.02
CA ASP A 196 5.19 -42.33 -3.63
C ASP A 196 3.91 -42.30 -4.48
N LYS A 197 3.03 -41.31 -4.26
CA LYS A 197 1.73 -41.18 -4.95
C LYS A 197 1.67 -40.08 -6.01
N TYR A 198 2.69 -39.23 -6.14
CA TYR A 198 2.61 -38.04 -6.99
C TYR A 198 3.72 -37.97 -8.05
N ILE A 199 3.31 -38.17 -9.32
CA ILE A 199 4.19 -38.18 -10.52
C ILE A 199 4.81 -36.81 -10.85
N ASN A 200 4.21 -35.69 -10.41
CA ASN A 200 4.59 -34.31 -10.80
C ASN A 200 5.06 -33.41 -9.63
N SER A 201 5.60 -33.98 -8.56
CA SER A 201 6.04 -33.23 -7.37
C SER A 201 7.16 -32.20 -7.66
N HIS A 202 8.09 -32.54 -8.56
CA HIS A 202 9.24 -31.70 -8.92
C HIS A 202 8.85 -30.38 -9.62
N ASP A 203 7.91 -30.42 -10.57
CA ASP A 203 7.48 -29.23 -11.31
C ASP A 203 6.69 -28.25 -10.43
N MET A 204 5.95 -28.76 -9.45
CA MET A 204 5.27 -27.92 -8.47
C MET A 204 6.22 -27.28 -7.48
N LEU A 205 7.24 -28.00 -7.03
CA LEU A 205 8.31 -27.45 -6.20
C LEU A 205 9.03 -26.32 -6.95
N ARG A 206 9.40 -26.56 -8.22
CA ARG A 206 10.00 -25.54 -9.09
C ARG A 206 9.09 -24.32 -9.23
N THR A 207 7.80 -24.53 -9.41
CA THR A 207 6.81 -23.44 -9.53
C THR A 207 6.66 -22.67 -8.21
N CYS A 208 6.58 -23.33 -7.06
CA CYS A 208 6.50 -22.66 -5.75
C CYS A 208 7.78 -21.89 -5.41
N VAL A 209 8.95 -22.47 -5.69
CA VAL A 209 10.23 -21.79 -5.51
C VAL A 209 10.33 -20.60 -6.46
N ALA A 210 9.96 -20.75 -7.73
CA ALA A 210 9.93 -19.64 -8.68
C ALA A 210 8.97 -18.52 -8.24
N ARG A 211 7.81 -18.88 -7.67
CA ARG A 211 6.85 -17.93 -7.09
C ARG A 211 7.44 -17.19 -5.91
N HIS A 212 7.96 -17.92 -4.92
CA HIS A 212 8.60 -17.35 -3.73
C HIS A 212 9.78 -16.45 -4.11
N ILE A 213 10.60 -16.90 -5.07
CA ILE A 213 11.67 -16.09 -5.64
C ILE A 213 11.11 -14.87 -6.37
N CYS A 214 10.05 -14.95 -7.16
CA CYS A 214 9.43 -13.81 -7.85
C CYS A 214 8.94 -12.74 -6.87
N LEU A 215 8.40 -13.15 -5.74
CA LEU A 215 7.90 -12.26 -4.68
C LEU A 215 9.04 -11.60 -3.90
N LEU A 216 10.09 -12.37 -3.61
CA LEU A 216 11.34 -11.83 -3.07
C LEU A 216 12.09 -10.96 -4.09
N ARG A 217 11.86 -11.20 -5.39
CA ARG A 217 12.42 -10.49 -6.55
C ARG A 217 11.59 -9.29 -7.01
N PHE A 218 10.91 -8.61 -6.09
CA PHE A 218 10.43 -7.25 -6.37
C PHE A 218 11.58 -6.33 -6.88
N ASP A 219 12.84 -6.67 -6.58
CA ASP A 219 14.06 -6.04 -7.12
C ASP A 219 14.54 -6.56 -8.50
N ILE A 220 14.39 -7.84 -8.83
CA ILE A 220 15.05 -8.42 -10.04
C ILE A 220 14.24 -8.19 -11.33
N TYR A 221 12.93 -7.92 -11.25
CA TYR A 221 12.15 -7.51 -12.42
C TYR A 221 12.70 -6.22 -13.05
N GLU A 222 13.33 -5.35 -12.27
CA GLU A 222 14.00 -4.15 -12.80
C GLU A 222 15.21 -4.53 -13.67
N LYS A 223 16.06 -5.45 -13.20
CA LYS A 223 17.23 -5.93 -13.97
C LYS A 223 16.80 -6.61 -15.27
N TYR A 224 15.73 -7.41 -15.26
CA TYR A 224 15.27 -8.12 -16.46
C TYR A 224 14.62 -7.19 -17.49
N VAL A 225 13.82 -6.20 -17.04
CA VAL A 225 13.21 -5.20 -17.92
C VAL A 225 14.25 -4.22 -18.47
N ILE A 226 15.23 -3.80 -17.66
CA ILE A 226 16.37 -2.99 -18.12
C ILE A 226 17.21 -3.78 -19.14
N TYR A 227 17.45 -5.06 -18.90
CA TYR A 227 18.19 -5.94 -19.80
C TYR A 227 17.46 -6.16 -21.14
N MET A 228 16.15 -6.38 -21.12
CA MET A 228 15.38 -6.53 -22.37
C MET A 228 15.28 -5.22 -23.16
N LYS A 229 15.15 -4.07 -22.48
CA LYS A 229 15.18 -2.75 -23.14
C LYS A 229 16.56 -2.43 -23.75
N SER A 230 17.65 -2.81 -23.09
CA SER A 230 19.01 -2.58 -23.62
C SER A 230 19.30 -3.46 -24.84
N ILE A 231 18.78 -4.68 -24.90
CA ILE A 231 18.86 -5.54 -26.09
C ILE A 231 18.06 -4.95 -27.26
N GLN A 232 16.84 -4.46 -27.03
CA GLN A 232 16.06 -3.82 -28.09
C GLN A 232 16.73 -2.55 -28.64
N GLN A 233 17.28 -1.68 -27.77
CA GLN A 233 18.01 -0.49 -28.22
C GLN A 233 19.29 -0.84 -29.00
N ASN A 234 20.03 -1.88 -28.59
CA ASN A 234 21.23 -2.32 -29.30
C ASN A 234 20.91 -2.93 -30.67
N ASN A 235 19.78 -3.63 -30.81
CA ASN A 235 19.34 -4.18 -32.08
C ASN A 235 18.86 -3.09 -33.06
N VAL A 236 18.16 -2.06 -32.56
CA VAL A 236 17.73 -0.91 -33.36
C VAL A 236 18.93 -0.08 -33.84
N LYS A 237 19.95 0.12 -32.99
CA LYS A 237 21.20 0.79 -33.37
C LYS A 237 21.98 0.02 -34.44
N LYS A 238 22.06 -1.31 -34.34
CA LYS A 238 22.71 -2.17 -35.35
C LYS A 238 21.98 -2.14 -36.70
N GLN A 239 20.67 -1.97 -36.72
CA GLN A 239 19.92 -1.80 -37.97
C GLN A 239 20.14 -0.44 -38.63
N HIS A 240 20.40 0.62 -37.85
CA HIS A 240 20.69 1.96 -38.39
C HIS A 240 22.16 2.18 -38.77
N SER A 241 23.09 1.34 -38.30
CA SER A 241 24.52 1.41 -38.69
C SER A 241 24.87 0.61 -39.95
N ASN A 242 23.91 -0.17 -40.47
CA ASN A 242 24.07 -1.04 -41.65
C ASN A 242 23.32 -0.50 -42.88
N ILE A 243 22.91 0.77 -42.85
CA ILE A 243 22.37 1.57 -43.95
C ILE A 243 23.32 2.75 -44.13
#